data_AF-A0A959LNI7-F1
#
_entry.id   AF-A0A959LNI7-F1
#
_cell.length_a   1.000
_cell.length_b   1.000
_cell.length_c   1.000
_cell.angle_alpha   90.00
_cell.angle_beta   90.00
_cell.angle_gamma   90.00
#
_symmetry.space_group_name_H-M   'P 1'
#
loop_
_entity.id
_entity.type
_entity.pdbx_description
1 polymer ?
#
loop_
_entity_poly.entity_id
_entity_poly.type
_entity_poly.pdbx_seq_one_letter_code
_entity_poly.pdbx_strand_id
1 'polypeptide(L)'
;MPKIKPTGKQKSIFYIHTVIFAIATILSWMLYDKGVEGWAYPWPAWTTAAWGLSLIGHWCAVYLSYDDPGHEEYKRQEVNG
;
A
#
# COMPACT_ATOMS: atom_id res chain seq x y z
N MET A 1 -24.25 2.09 4.45
CA MET A 1 -23.34 1.08 5.03
C MET A 1 -22.51 1.74 6.12
N PRO A 2 -22.45 1.19 7.34
CA PRO A 2 -21.63 1.75 8.41
C PRO A 2 -20.14 1.71 8.02
N LYS A 3 -19.42 2.79 8.35
CA LYS A 3 -17.98 2.89 8.10
C LYS A 3 -17.23 2.03 9.12
N ILE A 4 -16.37 1.14 8.65
CA ILE A 4 -15.56 0.29 9.53
C ILE A 4 -14.43 1.14 10.10
N LYS A 5 -14.34 1.23 11.42
CA LYS A 5 -13.23 1.94 12.08
C LYS A 5 -11.99 1.04 12.07
N PRO A 6 -10.85 1.52 11.56
CA PRO A 6 -9.63 0.73 11.57
C PRO A 6 -9.13 0.49 13.00
N THR A 7 -8.71 -0.76 13.25
CA THR A 7 -8.07 -1.19 14.49
C THR A 7 -6.70 -0.54 14.66
N GLY A 8 -6.17 -0.53 15.89
CA GLY A 8 -4.81 -0.03 16.16
C GLY A 8 -3.73 -0.80 15.38
N LYS A 9 -3.91 -2.12 15.23
CA LYS A 9 -3.00 -2.97 14.43
C LYS A 9 -2.99 -2.58 12.95
N GLN A 10 -4.15 -2.36 12.34
CA GLN A 10 -4.25 -1.94 10.93
C GLN A 10 -3.54 -0.59 10.70
N LYS A 11 -3.74 0.38 11.60
CA LYS A 11 -3.04 1.66 11.55
C LYS A 11 -1.51 1.51 11.69
N SER A 12 -1.06 0.66 12.62
CA SER A 12 0.36 0.40 12.85
C SER A 12 1.03 -0.23 11.63
N ILE A 13 0.39 -1.22 10.99
CA ILE A 13 0.92 -1.85 9.77
C ILE A 13 0.97 -0.84 8.61
N PHE A 14 -0.06 0.00 8.44
CA PHE A 14 -0.03 1.09 7.45
C PHE A 14 1.11 2.09 7.72
N TYR A 15 1.35 2.44 8.97
CA TYR A 15 2.45 3.33 9.34
C TYR A 15 3.81 2.72 9.00
N ILE A 16 4.03 1.44 9.32
CA ILE A 16 5.25 0.72 8.95
C ILE A 16 5.43 0.69 7.43
N HIS A 17 4.36 0.38 6.66
CA HIS A 17 4.42 0.38 5.20
C HIS A 17 4.81 1.77 4.67
N THR A 18 4.23 2.84 5.22
CA THR A 18 4.58 4.23 4.85
C THR A 18 6.05 4.56 5.13
N VAL A 19 6.56 4.18 6.31
CA VAL A 19 7.96 4.46 6.70
C VAL A 19 8.94 3.69 5.82
N ILE A 20 8.69 2.40 5.57
CA ILE A 20 9.54 1.58 4.70
C ILE A 20 9.54 2.13 3.28
N PHE A 21 8.36 2.49 2.75
CA PHE A 21 8.25 3.11 1.42
C PHE A 21 9.10 4.38 1.34
N ALA A 22 8.96 5.30 2.31
CA ALA A 22 9.72 6.54 2.31
C ALA A 22 11.24 6.30 2.33
N ILE A 23 11.73 5.44 3.23
CA ILE A 23 13.16 5.14 3.35
C ILE A 23 13.68 4.48 2.07
N ALA A 24 12.98 3.45 1.57
CA ALA A 24 13.41 2.71 0.38
C ALA A 24 13.42 3.59 -0.87
N THR A 25 12.39 4.43 -1.06
CA THR A 25 12.33 5.38 -2.17
C THR A 25 13.47 6.39 -2.09
N ILE A 26 13.68 7.03 -0.94
CA ILE A 26 14.77 8.02 -0.76
C ILE A 26 16.13 7.38 -1.05
N LEU A 27 16.41 6.22 -0.46
CA LEU A 27 17.68 5.53 -0.68
C LEU A 27 17.86 5.12 -2.15
N SER A 28 16.81 4.64 -2.81
CA SER A 28 16.88 4.29 -4.23
C SER A 28 17.25 5.50 -5.08
N TRP A 29 16.59 6.65 -4.87
CA TRP A 29 16.88 7.90 -5.58
C TRP A 29 18.24 8.52 -5.22
N MET A 30 18.80 8.26 -4.04
CA MET A 30 20.13 8.72 -3.66
C MET A 30 21.27 7.84 -4.20
N LEU A 31 20.95 6.62 -4.61
CA LEU A 31 21.94 5.59 -4.94
C LEU A 31 21.86 5.11 -6.39
N TYR A 32 20.83 5.48 -7.16
CA TYR A 32 20.56 4.88 -8.47
C TYR A 32 21.64 5.09 -9.53
N ASP A 33 22.40 6.18 -9.44
CA ASP A 33 23.44 6.58 -10.39
C ASP A 33 24.86 6.43 -9.81
N LYS A 34 24.98 5.95 -8.57
CA LYS A 34 26.29 5.82 -7.91
C LYS A 34 27.16 4.80 -8.64
N GLY A 35 28.32 5.28 -9.10
CA GLY A 35 29.32 4.46 -9.79
C GLY A 35 29.14 4.40 -11.30
N VAL A 36 28.22 5.18 -11.88
CA VAL A 36 28.05 5.28 -13.34
C VAL A 36 28.85 6.48 -13.86
N GLU A 37 29.74 6.24 -14.82
CA GLU A 37 30.38 7.30 -15.60
C GLU A 37 29.46 7.68 -16.76
N GLY A 38 28.79 8.84 -16.65
CA GLY A 38 27.85 9.33 -17.65
C GLY A 38 26.40 9.29 -17.19
N TRP A 39 25.47 9.27 -18.14
CA TRP A 39 24.04 9.33 -17.82
C TRP A 39 23.52 7.97 -17.34
N ALA A 40 22.91 7.95 -16.16
CA ALA A 40 22.19 6.81 -15.62
C ALA A 40 20.68 7.00 -15.80
N TYR A 41 19.99 5.95 -16.25
CA TYR A 41 18.54 5.95 -16.33
C TYR A 41 17.91 6.02 -14.92
N PRO A 42 16.97 6.94 -14.65
CA PRO A 42 16.32 7.07 -13.34
C PRO A 42 15.28 5.96 -13.11
N TRP A 43 15.74 4.72 -13.06
CA TRP A 43 14.93 3.53 -12.84
C TRP A 43 14.08 3.55 -11.56
N PRO A 44 14.44 4.26 -10.45
CA PRO A 44 13.57 4.31 -9.28
C PRO A 44 12.22 4.99 -9.54
N ALA A 45 12.05 5.69 -10.66
CA ALA A 45 10.77 6.30 -11.03
C ALA A 45 9.64 5.26 -11.12
N TRP A 46 9.88 4.11 -11.75
CA TRP A 46 8.86 3.07 -11.90
C TRP A 46 8.51 2.40 -10.59
N THR A 47 9.52 2.09 -9.77
CA THR A 47 9.30 1.48 -8.45
C THR A 47 8.56 2.44 -7.53
N THR A 48 8.95 3.72 -7.54
CA THR A 48 8.24 4.77 -6.79
C THR A 48 6.78 4.88 -7.20
N ALA A 49 6.48 4.87 -8.51
CA ALA A 49 5.11 4.94 -9.00
C ALA A 49 4.28 3.70 -8.61
N ALA A 50 4.78 2.50 -8.87
CA ALA A 50 4.07 1.25 -8.58
C ALA A 50 3.86 1.05 -7.07
N TRP A 51 4.90 1.27 -6.26
CA TRP A 51 4.80 1.12 -4.81
C TRP A 51 3.99 2.25 -4.18
N GLY A 52 4.10 3.47 -4.70
CA GLY A 52 3.26 4.60 -4.27
C GLY A 52 1.78 4.30 -4.49
N LEU A 53 1.42 3.73 -5.64
CA LEU A 53 0.06 3.28 -5.90
C LEU A 53 -0.39 2.19 -4.90
N SER A 54 0.49 1.23 -4.57
CA SER A 54 0.21 0.23 -3.53
C SER A 54 -0.02 0.86 -2.16
N LEU A 55 0.77 1.87 -1.78
CA LEU A 55 0.61 2.59 -0.52
C LEU A 55 -0.73 3.34 -0.44
N ILE A 56 -1.13 3.98 -1.54
CA ILE A 56 -2.45 4.62 -1.67
C ILE A 56 -3.55 3.58 -1.53
N GLY A 57 -3.43 2.44 -2.21
CA GLY A 57 -4.37 1.32 -2.10
C GLY A 57 -4.50 0.81 -0.66
N HIS A 58 -3.38 0.68 0.05
CA HIS A 58 -3.37 0.29 1.46
C HIS A 58 -4.03 1.34 2.35
N TRP A 59 -3.81 2.63 2.11
CA TRP A 59 -4.50 3.70 2.82
C TRP A 59 -6.02 3.62 2.61
N CYS A 60 -6.47 3.43 1.37
CA CYS A 60 -7.88 3.22 1.06
C CYS A 60 -8.45 2.02 1.81
N ALA A 61 -7.73 0.89 1.83
CA ALA A 61 -8.15 -0.32 2.54
C ALA A 61 -8.20 -0.16 4.08
N VAL A 62 -7.51 0.82 4.66
CA VAL A 62 -7.54 1.07 6.11
C VAL A 62 -8.61 2.11 6.47
N TYR A 63 -8.74 3.18 5.69
CA TYR A 63 -9.54 4.35 6.06
C TYR A 63 -10.85 4.51 5.30
N LEU A 64 -11.02 3.79 4.19
CA LEU A 64 -12.19 3.84 3.31
C LEU A 64 -12.94 2.51 3.24
N SER A 65 -12.72 1.58 4.19
CA SER A 65 -13.53 0.36 4.29
C SER A 65 -14.91 0.64 4.88
N TYR A 66 -15.93 0.06 4.24
CA TYR A 66 -17.31 0.08 4.67
C TYR A 66 -17.81 -1.35 4.83
N ASP A 67 -18.80 -1.51 5.71
CA ASP A 67 -19.48 -2.78 5.90
C ASP A 67 -20.26 -3.16 4.63
N ASP A 68 -20.07 -4.37 4.11
CA ASP A 68 -20.74 -4.86 2.91
C ASP A 68 -21.85 -5.85 3.30
N PRO A 69 -23.14 -5.47 3.18
CA PRO A 69 -24.27 -6.35 3.48
C PRO A 69 -24.28 -7.63 2.62
N GLY A 70 -23.72 -7.57 1.41
CA GLY A 70 -23.59 -8.74 0.53
C GLY A 70 -22.53 -9.74 1.02
N HIS A 71 -21.64 -9.33 1.92
CA HIS A 71 -20.61 -10.21 2.46
C HIS A 71 -21.20 -11.33 3.34
N GLU A 72 -22.24 -11.03 4.13
CA GLU A 72 -22.91 -12.03 4.98
C GLU A 72 -23.74 -13.02 4.14
N GLU A 73 -24.37 -12.52 3.06
CA GLU A 73 -25.03 -13.36 2.06
C GLU A 73 -24.03 -14.32 1.39
N TYR A 74 -22.87 -13.80 0.97
CA TYR A 74 -21.78 -14.60 0.41
C TYR A 74 -21.29 -15.68 1.39
N LYS A 75 -21.03 -15.32 2.66
CA LYS A 75 -20.63 -16.30 3.69
C LYS A 75 -21.70 -17.36 3.90
N ARG A 76 -22.98 -16.99 3.88
CA ARG A 76 -24.08 -17.97 3.97
C ARG A 76 -24.04 -18.94 2.78
N GLN A 77 -23.82 -18.45 1.57
CA GLN A 77 -23.72 -19.29 0.37
C GLN A 77 -22.50 -20.22 0.41
N GLU A 78 -21.35 -19.74 0.90
CA GLU A 78 -20.12 -20.54 1.04
C GLU A 78 -20.30 -21.75 1.97
N VAL A 79 -21.08 -21.60 3.04
CA VAL A 79 -21.31 -22.68 4.03
C VAL A 79 -22.46 -23.62 3.65
N ASN A 80 -23.40 -23.18 2.80
CA ASN A 80 -24.58 -23.94 2.39
C ASN A 80 -24.55 -24.38 0.91
N GLY A 81 -23.41 -24.22 0.24
CA GLY A 81 -23.16 -24.63 -1.14
C GLY A 81 -22.59 -26.04 -1.27
#